data_AF-A0A945DSE3-F1
#
_entry.id   AF-A0A945DSE3-F1
#
_cell.length_a   1.000
_cell.length_b   1.000
_cell.length_c   1.000
_cell.angle_alpha   90.00
_cell.angle_beta   90.00
_cell.angle_gamma   90.00
#
_symmetry.space_group_name_H-M   'P 1'
#
loop_
_entity.id
_entity.type
_entity.pdbx_description
1 polymer ?
#
loop_
_entity_poly.entity_id
_entity_poly.type
_entity_poly.pdbx_seq_one_letter_code
_entity_poly.pdbx_strand_id
1 'polypeptide(L)'
;MADFLLRFLFLGMLCAWPRVVAQDTDLEFPDYDKEIAAIEKELMEDLSVWDYSTDLRLGGGYKENVTLSAFAEESSPFTSIGFDFMAIRIPLAEDGVEVTMFGGLDDRRYLDTESMDSEQTGLLNVSLEKSLSPYWQLKTDIRVIYIDEIFDASLTEDDIGTVQVVGKQISLEPALRRSLP
;
A
#
# COMPACT_ATOMS: atom_id res chain seq x y z
N MET A 1 60.77 -71.32 -20.64
CA MET A 1 60.52 -70.32 -19.59
C MET A 1 59.94 -69.06 -20.26
N ALA A 2 58.85 -69.15 -21.04
CA ALA A 2 57.47 -69.39 -20.63
C ALA A 2 56.83 -68.32 -19.71
N ASP A 3 57.53 -67.23 -19.39
CA ASP A 3 56.96 -66.10 -18.60
C ASP A 3 57.18 -64.71 -19.22
N PHE A 4 57.75 -64.63 -20.44
CA PHE A 4 58.01 -63.35 -21.10
C PHE A 4 56.96 -62.96 -22.18
N LEU A 5 56.09 -63.89 -22.57
CA LEU A 5 55.04 -63.67 -23.59
C LEU A 5 53.65 -63.40 -23.03
N LEU A 6 53.45 -63.50 -21.71
CA LEU A 6 52.15 -63.20 -21.06
C LEU A 6 51.98 -61.73 -20.68
N ARG A 7 53.03 -60.91 -20.75
CA ARG A 7 52.98 -59.48 -20.41
C ARG A 7 52.59 -58.56 -21.57
N PHE A 8 52.56 -59.07 -22.81
CA PHE A 8 52.15 -58.28 -23.98
C PHE A 8 50.65 -58.36 -24.32
N LEU A 9 49.90 -59.29 -23.71
CA LEU A 9 48.45 -59.40 -23.91
C LEU A 9 47.60 -58.59 -22.92
N PHE A 10 48.22 -58.00 -21.89
CA PHE A 10 47.54 -57.08 -20.97
C PHE A 10 47.69 -55.59 -21.35
N LEU A 11 48.37 -55.29 -22.46
CA LEU A 11 48.54 -53.92 -22.96
C LEU A 11 47.50 -53.54 -24.05
N GLY A 12 46.66 -54.47 -24.49
CA GLY A 12 45.68 -54.27 -25.57
C GLY A 12 44.23 -54.06 -25.12
N MET A 13 43.94 -54.17 -23.82
CA MET A 13 42.56 -54.19 -23.30
C MET A 13 42.27 -53.09 -22.25
N LEU A 14 42.97 -51.95 -22.37
CA LEU A 14 42.62 -50.70 -21.68
C LEU A 14 42.31 -49.55 -22.66
N CYS A 15 42.04 -49.87 -23.93
CA CYS A 15 41.70 -48.90 -24.98
C CYS A 15 40.18 -48.64 -25.11
N ALA A 16 39.41 -48.78 -24.03
CA ALA A 16 37.99 -48.43 -24.04
C ALA A 16 37.62 -47.66 -22.78
N TRP A 17 38.35 -46.57 -22.49
CA TRP A 17 37.70 -45.49 -21.76
C TRP A 17 36.81 -44.75 -22.76
N PRO A 18 35.49 -44.65 -22.54
CA PRO A 18 34.72 -43.64 -23.25
C PRO A 18 35.40 -42.31 -22.92
N ARG A 19 35.83 -41.59 -23.95
CA ARG A 19 36.02 -40.16 -23.80
C ARG A 19 34.69 -39.65 -23.29
N VAL A 20 34.63 -39.32 -22.00
CA VAL A 20 33.70 -38.29 -21.55
C VAL A 20 34.10 -37.10 -22.40
N VAL A 21 33.35 -36.87 -23.47
CA VAL A 21 33.22 -35.55 -24.05
C VAL A 21 32.75 -34.74 -22.85
N ALA A 22 33.67 -33.97 -22.26
CA ALA A 22 33.26 -32.84 -21.46
C ALA A 22 32.32 -32.10 -22.40
N GLN A 23 31.04 -32.14 -22.08
CA GLN A 23 30.07 -31.30 -22.74
C GLN A 23 30.60 -29.91 -22.46
N ASP A 24 31.24 -29.31 -23.47
CA ASP A 24 31.79 -27.97 -23.37
C ASP A 24 30.64 -27.11 -22.84
N THR A 25 30.78 -26.66 -21.60
CA THR A 25 29.89 -25.70 -20.98
C THR A 25 30.17 -24.32 -21.57
N ASP A 26 30.26 -24.26 -22.90
CA ASP A 26 30.17 -23.05 -23.69
C ASP A 26 28.68 -22.80 -23.97
N LEU A 27 27.86 -22.83 -22.91
CA LEU A 27 26.55 -22.19 -22.96
C LEU A 27 26.84 -20.71 -22.82
N GLU A 28 26.89 -20.07 -23.98
CA GLU A 28 27.06 -18.64 -24.15
C GLU A 28 26.12 -17.91 -23.16
N PHE A 29 26.72 -17.25 -22.15
CA PHE A 29 26.09 -16.30 -21.22
C PHE A 29 24.92 -15.46 -21.81
N PRO A 30 24.96 -14.96 -23.06
CA PRO A 30 23.83 -14.23 -23.65
C PRO A 30 22.49 -14.98 -23.76
N ASP A 31 22.47 -16.32 -23.82
CA ASP A 31 21.21 -17.07 -23.94
C ASP A 31 20.45 -17.10 -22.61
N TYR A 32 21.19 -17.21 -21.49
CA TYR A 32 20.63 -17.09 -20.14
C TYR A 32 20.15 -15.68 -19.82
N ASP A 33 20.90 -14.64 -20.21
CA ASP A 33 20.47 -13.25 -20.02
C ASP A 33 19.14 -12.97 -20.72
N LYS A 34 18.93 -13.57 -21.90
CA LYS A 34 17.70 -13.44 -22.67
C LYS A 34 16.55 -14.23 -22.05
N GLU A 35 16.81 -15.43 -21.52
CA GLU A 35 15.82 -16.22 -20.79
C GLU A 35 15.39 -15.54 -19.50
N ILE A 36 16.34 -15.00 -18.73
CA ILE A 36 16.07 -14.23 -17.50
C ILE A 36 15.23 -12.99 -17.83
N ALA A 37 15.60 -12.22 -18.87
CA ALA A 37 14.84 -11.05 -19.29
C ALA A 37 13.41 -11.40 -19.77
N ALA A 38 13.22 -12.56 -20.40
CA ALA A 38 11.89 -13.02 -20.81
C ALA A 38 11.03 -13.40 -19.60
N ILE A 39 11.60 -14.09 -18.62
CA ILE A 39 10.92 -14.46 -17.36
C ILE A 39 10.59 -13.22 -16.53
N GLU A 40 11.52 -12.26 -16.41
CA GLU A 40 11.29 -10.98 -15.71
C GLU A 40 10.16 -10.18 -16.35
N LYS A 41 10.11 -10.15 -17.69
CA LYS A 41 9.04 -9.48 -18.42
C LYS A 41 7.68 -10.13 -18.18
N GLU A 42 7.61 -11.46 -18.23
CA GLU A 42 6.39 -12.21 -17.96
C GLU A 42 5.91 -11.98 -16.51
N LEU A 43 6.82 -11.98 -15.53
CA LEU A 43 6.50 -11.67 -14.14
C LEU A 43 6.01 -10.24 -13.93
N MET A 44 6.61 -9.27 -14.62
CA MET A 44 6.20 -7.86 -14.55
C MET A 44 4.83 -7.62 -15.19
N GLU A 45 4.46 -8.37 -16.22
CA GLU A 45 3.13 -8.31 -16.84
C GLU A 45 2.03 -8.85 -15.90
N ASP A 46 2.35 -9.84 -15.07
CA ASP A 46 1.42 -10.43 -14.09
C ASP A 46 1.28 -9.64 -12.78
N LEU A 47 2.23 -8.75 -12.46
CA LEU A 47 2.19 -7.93 -11.24
C LEU A 47 1.24 -6.75 -11.39
N SER A 48 0.20 -6.69 -10.54
CA SER A 48 -0.62 -5.49 -10.39
C SER A 48 0.24 -4.33 -9.89
N VAL A 49 0.26 -3.23 -10.64
CA VAL A 49 0.93 -1.99 -10.24
C VAL A 49 0.27 -1.38 -8.99
N TRP A 50 -0.97 -1.77 -8.69
CA TRP A 50 -1.73 -1.31 -7.54
C TRP A 50 -1.86 -2.40 -6.48
N ASP A 51 -1.49 -2.04 -5.26
CA ASP A 51 -1.87 -2.75 -4.04
C ASP A 51 -2.96 -1.93 -3.34
N TYR A 52 -4.06 -2.56 -2.93
CA TYR A 52 -5.15 -1.86 -2.26
C TYR A 52 -5.81 -2.73 -1.20
N SER A 53 -6.33 -2.07 -0.18
CA SER A 53 -7.14 -2.67 0.87
C SER A 53 -8.34 -1.78 1.18
N THR A 54 -9.45 -2.42 1.56
CA THR A 54 -10.68 -1.75 1.94
C THR A 54 -11.29 -2.45 3.14
N ASP A 55 -11.83 -1.69 4.08
CA ASP A 55 -12.57 -2.20 5.23
C ASP A 55 -13.94 -1.54 5.27
N LEU A 56 -14.98 -2.34 5.52
CA LEU A 56 -16.35 -1.86 5.66
C LEU A 56 -16.89 -2.29 7.01
N ARG A 57 -17.21 -1.31 7.85
CA ARG A 57 -17.68 -1.47 9.21
C ARG A 57 -19.16 -1.13 9.26
N LEU A 58 -19.97 -2.05 9.79
CA LEU A 58 -21.36 -1.80 10.12
C LEU A 58 -21.54 -2.03 11.62
N GLY A 59 -22.25 -1.12 12.28
CA GLY A 59 -22.39 -1.17 13.71
C GLY A 59 -23.73 -0.61 14.17
N GLY A 60 -24.01 -0.86 15.42
CA GLY A 60 -25.11 -0.26 16.14
C GLY A 60 -24.91 -0.46 17.63
N GLY A 61 -25.56 0.38 18.42
CA GLY A 61 -25.38 0.37 19.86
C GLY A 61 -26.25 1.40 20.54
N TYR A 62 -25.87 1.74 21.77
CA TYR A 62 -26.55 2.74 22.58
C TYR A 62 -25.50 3.70 23.15
N LYS A 63 -25.71 5.00 22.97
CA LYS A 63 -24.84 6.06 23.52
C LYS A 63 -25.64 6.75 24.62
N GLU A 64 -25.13 6.70 25.84
CA GLU A 64 -25.83 7.24 27.03
C GLU A 64 -25.77 8.76 27.11
N ASN A 65 -24.77 9.40 26.47
CA ASN A 65 -24.65 10.84 26.41
C ASN A 65 -24.15 11.27 25.02
N VAL A 66 -25.09 11.53 24.11
CA VAL A 66 -24.86 11.95 22.73
C VAL A 66 -24.27 13.35 22.69
N THR A 67 -24.79 14.25 23.53
CA THR A 67 -24.39 15.66 23.63
C THR A 67 -23.07 15.87 24.36
N LEU A 68 -22.50 14.85 25.02
CA LEU A 68 -21.33 15.00 25.89
C LEU A 68 -21.54 16.06 27.00
N SER A 69 -22.78 16.46 27.28
CA SER A 69 -23.11 17.51 28.24
C SER A 69 -23.33 16.90 29.62
N ALA A 70 -22.83 17.54 30.68
CA ALA A 70 -23.15 17.15 32.06
C ALA A 70 -24.54 17.64 32.54
N PHE A 71 -25.19 18.52 31.78
CA PHE A 71 -26.43 19.20 32.19
C PHE A 71 -27.63 18.89 31.28
N ALA A 72 -27.38 18.51 30.03
CA ALA A 72 -28.39 18.16 29.04
C ALA A 72 -28.01 16.83 28.37
N GLU A 73 -27.95 15.76 29.18
CA GLU A 73 -27.66 14.41 28.70
C GLU A 73 -28.81 13.91 27.81
N GLU A 74 -28.47 13.47 26.61
CA GLU A 74 -29.39 12.76 25.72
C GLU A 74 -28.82 11.39 25.42
N SER A 75 -29.64 10.36 25.57
CA SER A 75 -29.26 8.99 25.26
C SER A 75 -30.01 8.51 24.02
N SER A 76 -29.30 7.86 23.09
CA SER A 76 -29.93 7.37 21.87
C SER A 76 -29.32 6.04 21.45
N PRO A 77 -30.13 5.09 20.96
CA PRO A 77 -29.62 4.04 20.11
C PRO A 77 -29.06 4.64 18.82
N PHE A 78 -28.04 3.99 18.26
CA PHE A 78 -27.41 4.44 17.02
C PHE A 78 -27.18 3.28 16.06
N THR A 79 -27.11 3.62 14.78
CA THR A 79 -26.50 2.79 13.73
C THR A 79 -25.27 3.49 13.19
N SER A 80 -24.30 2.74 12.71
CA SER A 80 -23.08 3.30 12.15
C SER A 80 -22.61 2.52 10.93
N ILE A 81 -22.06 3.26 9.97
CA ILE A 81 -21.34 2.74 8.82
C ILE A 81 -19.97 3.42 8.76
N GLY A 82 -18.92 2.62 8.63
CA GLY A 82 -17.54 3.07 8.47
C GLY A 82 -16.95 2.45 7.21
N PHE A 83 -16.15 3.20 6.47
CA PHE A 83 -15.46 2.72 5.28
C PHE A 83 -14.04 3.26 5.28
N ASP A 84 -13.06 2.37 5.31
CA ASP A 84 -11.65 2.70 5.21
C ASP A 84 -11.07 2.13 3.92
N PHE A 85 -10.14 2.86 3.32
CA PHE A 85 -9.41 2.35 2.16
C PHE A 85 -7.96 2.84 2.15
N MET A 86 -7.11 2.02 1.54
CA MET A 86 -5.73 2.33 1.24
C MET A 86 -5.40 1.80 -0.15
N ALA A 87 -4.64 2.56 -0.92
CA ALA A 87 -4.15 2.15 -2.23
C ALA A 87 -2.76 2.72 -2.49
N ILE A 88 -1.84 1.87 -2.92
CA ILE A 88 -0.46 2.21 -3.22
C ILE A 88 -0.18 1.77 -4.65
N ARG A 89 0.31 2.69 -5.46
CA ARG A 89 0.88 2.38 -6.77
C ARG A 89 2.37 2.13 -6.62
N ILE A 90 2.79 0.89 -6.83
CA ILE A 90 4.21 0.53 -6.81
C ILE A 90 4.85 1.10 -8.09
N PRO A 91 5.98 1.83 -8.01
CA PRO A 91 6.66 2.42 -9.16
C PRO A 91 7.43 1.38 -9.99
N LEU A 92 6.77 0.28 -10.37
CA LEU A 92 7.33 -0.76 -11.25
C LEU A 92 7.27 -0.36 -12.73
N ALA A 93 6.40 0.60 -13.07
CA ALA A 93 6.28 1.12 -14.43
C ALA A 93 7.40 2.13 -14.73
N GLU A 94 7.86 2.15 -15.99
CA GLU A 94 8.88 3.08 -16.51
C GLU A 94 8.55 4.57 -16.31
N ASP A 95 7.30 4.89 -15.93
CA ASP A 95 6.85 6.26 -15.70
C ASP A 95 7.35 6.89 -14.38
N GLY A 96 7.87 6.08 -13.45
CA GLY A 96 8.44 6.53 -12.19
C GLY A 96 7.46 7.27 -11.28
N VAL A 97 6.16 6.97 -11.42
CA VAL A 97 5.09 7.61 -10.63
C VAL A 97 4.73 6.75 -9.43
N GLU A 98 4.86 7.32 -8.25
CA GLU A 98 4.37 6.75 -7.01
C GLU A 98 3.10 7.48 -6.58
N VAL A 99 2.08 6.70 -6.21
CA VAL A 99 0.82 7.24 -5.69
C VAL A 99 0.48 6.50 -4.41
N THR A 100 0.22 7.25 -3.35
CA THR A 100 -0.31 6.71 -2.10
C THR A 100 -1.64 7.39 -1.81
N MET A 101 -2.67 6.60 -1.59
CA MET A 101 -4.00 7.07 -1.23
C MET A 101 -4.44 6.35 0.04
N PHE A 102 -4.99 7.09 0.98
CA PHE A 102 -5.68 6.51 2.11
C PHE A 102 -6.77 7.44 2.59
N GLY A 103 -7.84 6.86 3.09
CA GLY A 103 -8.96 7.62 3.60
C GLY A 103 -9.93 6.77 4.37
N GLY A 104 -10.80 7.47 5.09
CA GLY A 104 -11.84 6.89 5.92
C GLY A 104 -13.09 7.77 5.89
N LEU A 105 -14.25 7.15 5.97
CA LEU A 105 -15.54 7.79 6.12
C LEU A 105 -16.30 7.06 7.22
N ASP A 106 -16.74 7.76 8.25
CA ASP A 106 -17.59 7.23 9.31
C ASP A 106 -18.87 8.07 9.36
N ASP A 107 -20.03 7.41 9.33
CA ASP A 107 -21.36 8.00 9.51
C ASP A 107 -22.07 7.25 10.63
N ARG A 108 -22.56 7.99 11.63
CA ARG A 108 -23.35 7.47 12.73
C ARG A 108 -24.68 8.21 12.75
N ARG A 109 -25.77 7.46 12.77
CA ARG A 109 -27.14 7.97 12.83
C ARG A 109 -27.73 7.66 14.19
N TYR A 110 -28.22 8.69 14.85
CA TYR A 110 -28.99 8.54 16.08
C TYR A 110 -30.48 8.41 15.74
N LEU A 111 -31.18 7.54 16.46
CA LEU A 111 -32.57 7.21 16.16
C LEU A 111 -33.57 7.92 17.08
N ASP A 112 -33.11 8.41 18.24
CA ASP A 112 -33.96 8.96 19.29
C ASP A 112 -33.23 10.07 20.07
N THR A 113 -33.02 11.22 19.42
CA THR A 113 -32.38 12.42 20.00
C THR A 113 -32.88 13.66 19.26
N GLU A 114 -33.12 14.76 20.00
CA GLU A 114 -33.55 16.03 19.40
C GLU A 114 -32.37 16.96 19.11
N SER A 115 -31.24 16.74 19.79
CA SER A 115 -30.05 17.58 19.68
C SER A 115 -29.24 17.36 18.39
N MET A 116 -29.19 16.12 17.86
CA MET A 116 -28.44 15.85 16.63
C MET A 116 -28.80 14.52 15.96
N ASP A 117 -29.14 14.56 14.68
CA ASP A 117 -29.52 13.35 13.92
C ASP A 117 -28.33 12.45 13.54
N SER A 118 -27.12 13.01 13.37
CA SER A 118 -25.96 12.25 12.89
C SER A 118 -24.59 12.85 13.20
N GLU A 119 -23.59 11.99 13.42
CA GLU A 119 -22.15 12.33 13.39
C GLU A 119 -21.53 11.82 12.08
N GLN A 120 -20.74 12.65 11.41
CA GLN A 120 -20.05 12.28 10.18
C GLN A 120 -18.61 12.78 10.20
N THR A 121 -17.67 11.88 9.92
CA THR A 121 -16.26 12.25 9.75
C THR A 121 -15.71 11.62 8.49
N GLY A 122 -14.90 12.38 7.77
CA GLY A 122 -14.29 11.94 6.52
C GLY A 122 -12.89 12.50 6.37
N LEU A 123 -11.97 11.65 5.93
CA LEU A 123 -10.61 12.04 5.64
C LEU A 123 -10.13 11.34 4.37
N LEU A 124 -9.48 12.10 3.51
CA LEU A 124 -8.84 11.61 2.30
C LEU A 124 -7.45 12.25 2.21
N ASN A 125 -6.43 11.43 2.03
CA ASN A 125 -5.09 11.87 1.68
C ASN A 125 -4.65 11.17 0.39
N VAL A 126 -4.07 11.97 -0.51
CA VAL A 126 -3.46 11.50 -1.75
C VAL A 126 -2.08 12.14 -1.85
N SER A 127 -1.03 11.33 -1.91
CA SER A 127 0.33 11.75 -2.19
C SER A 127 0.72 11.24 -3.57
N LEU A 128 1.17 12.17 -4.43
CA LEU A 128 1.72 11.86 -5.74
C LEU A 128 3.19 12.26 -5.75
N GLU A 129 4.04 11.34 -6.17
CA GLU A 129 5.47 11.58 -6.32
C GLU A 129 5.91 11.14 -7.72
N LYS A 130 6.65 12.00 -8.41
CA LYS A 130 7.15 11.72 -9.75
C LYS A 130 8.58 12.23 -9.93
N SER A 131 9.46 11.34 -10.35
CA SER A 131 10.80 11.69 -10.79
C SER A 131 10.75 12.25 -12.21
N LEU A 132 11.08 13.52 -12.39
CA LEU A 132 11.12 14.17 -13.72
C LEU A 132 12.49 14.04 -14.39
N SER A 133 13.55 13.97 -13.57
CA SER A 133 14.92 13.74 -14.01
C SER A 133 15.74 13.20 -12.82
N PRO A 134 16.99 12.77 -12.99
CA PRO A 134 17.85 12.31 -11.87
C PRO A 134 18.01 13.35 -10.75
N TYR A 135 17.78 14.62 -11.06
CA TYR A 135 17.96 15.72 -10.13
C TYR A 135 16.67 16.42 -9.72
N TRP A 136 15.52 16.07 -10.32
CA TRP A 136 14.27 16.80 -10.11
C TRP A 136 13.15 15.84 -9.78
N GLN A 137 12.47 16.14 -8.68
CA GLN A 137 11.36 15.37 -8.15
C GLN A 137 10.19 16.30 -7.89
N LEU A 138 9.02 15.95 -8.42
CA LEU A 138 7.76 16.61 -8.13
C LEU A 138 7.02 15.79 -7.08
N LYS A 139 6.55 16.46 -6.04
CA LYS A 139 5.65 15.89 -5.04
C LYS A 139 4.39 16.74 -4.96
N THR A 140 3.24 16.13 -4.77
CA THR A 140 1.98 16.85 -4.55
C THR A 140 1.14 16.06 -3.56
N ASP A 141 0.82 16.71 -2.43
CA ASP A 141 -0.06 16.16 -1.42
C ASP A 141 -1.42 16.87 -1.49
N ILE A 142 -2.50 16.08 -1.50
CA ILE A 142 -3.88 16.54 -1.47
C ILE A 142 -4.52 15.96 -0.21
N ARG A 143 -5.17 16.81 0.58
CA ARG A 143 -5.91 16.38 1.76
C ARG A 143 -7.30 16.99 1.79
N VAL A 144 -8.29 16.15 2.06
CA VAL A 144 -9.67 16.57 2.31
C VAL A 144 -10.08 16.06 3.68
N ILE A 145 -10.61 16.95 4.51
CA ILE A 145 -11.15 16.64 5.83
C ILE A 145 -12.57 17.19 5.90
N TYR A 146 -13.49 16.34 6.35
CA TYR A 146 -14.85 16.68 6.72
C TYR A 146 -15.08 16.21 8.15
N ILE A 147 -15.60 17.07 9.01
CA ILE A 147 -15.99 16.72 10.37
C ILE A 147 -17.34 17.38 10.62
N ASP A 148 -18.27 16.62 11.17
CA ASP A 148 -19.59 17.03 11.61
C ASP A 148 -19.91 16.21 12.87
N GLU A 149 -19.43 16.72 14.01
CA GLU A 149 -19.47 16.00 15.29
C GLU A 149 -19.76 16.93 16.46
N ILE A 150 -20.25 16.37 17.56
CA ILE A 150 -20.42 17.11 18.81
C ILE A 150 -19.09 17.21 19.56
N PHE A 151 -18.77 18.42 20.00
CA PHE A 151 -17.62 18.74 20.82
C PHE A 151 -18.05 19.39 22.14
N ASP A 152 -17.40 18.99 23.23
CA ASP A 152 -17.53 19.64 24.54
C ASP A 152 -16.58 20.84 24.62
N ALA A 153 -17.14 22.04 24.59
CA ALA A 153 -16.41 23.30 24.65
C ALA A 153 -16.32 23.88 26.09
N SER A 154 -16.91 23.20 27.08
CA SER A 154 -16.99 23.68 28.48
C SER A 154 -15.63 23.93 29.14
N LEU A 155 -14.56 23.32 28.61
CA LEU A 155 -13.19 23.53 29.07
C LEU A 155 -12.53 24.80 28.52
N THR A 156 -13.05 25.35 27.41
CA THR A 156 -12.44 26.48 26.68
C THR A 156 -13.31 27.73 26.68
N GLU A 157 -14.62 27.60 26.87
CA GLU A 157 -15.58 28.70 26.87
C GLU A 157 -16.45 28.67 28.14
N ASP A 158 -16.61 29.83 28.79
CA ASP A 158 -17.21 29.98 30.14
C ASP A 158 -18.74 29.72 30.15
N ASP A 159 -19.41 29.89 29.01
CA ASP A 159 -20.88 29.79 28.87
C ASP A 159 -21.34 28.76 27.81
N ILE A 160 -20.42 28.03 27.17
CA ILE A 160 -20.74 27.09 26.10
C ILE A 160 -20.34 25.68 26.52
N GLY A 161 -21.35 24.85 26.81
CA GLY A 161 -21.15 23.45 27.20
C GLY A 161 -20.83 22.56 25.99
N THR A 162 -21.81 22.39 25.11
CA THR A 162 -21.73 21.46 23.98
C THR A 162 -22.03 22.19 22.68
N VAL A 163 -21.25 21.95 21.63
CA VAL A 163 -21.51 22.48 20.28
C VAL A 163 -21.30 21.44 19.19
N GLN A 164 -22.12 21.49 18.15
CA GLN A 164 -21.87 20.75 16.91
C GLN A 164 -20.83 21.52 16.07
N VAL A 165 -19.74 20.85 15.73
CA VAL A 165 -18.64 21.41 14.93
C VAL A 165 -18.72 20.85 13.53
N VAL A 166 -18.97 21.74 12.56
CA VAL A 166 -18.93 21.41 11.13
C VAL A 166 -17.70 22.04 10.50
N GLY A 167 -16.72 21.20 10.16
CA GLY A 167 -15.45 21.59 9.54
C GLY A 167 -15.32 21.02 8.13
N LYS A 168 -14.89 21.86 7.19
CA LYS A 168 -14.50 21.45 5.83
C LYS A 168 -13.13 22.02 5.52
N GLN A 169 -12.18 21.15 5.19
CA GLN A 169 -10.85 21.57 4.78
C GLN A 169 -10.43 20.82 3.53
N ILE A 170 -9.90 21.57 2.57
CA ILE A 170 -9.18 21.04 1.41
C ILE A 170 -7.82 21.71 1.40
N SER A 171 -6.75 20.93 1.39
CA SER A 171 -5.39 21.42 1.20
C SER A 171 -4.70 20.76 0.02
N LEU A 172 -3.87 21.54 -0.65
CA LEU A 172 -3.06 21.16 -1.80
C LEU A 172 -1.65 21.70 -1.58
N GLU A 173 -0.68 20.80 -1.53
CA GLU A 173 0.72 21.13 -1.24
C GLU A 173 1.62 20.60 -2.36
N PRO A 174 1.83 21.39 -3.43
CA PRO A 174 2.77 21.05 -4.48
C PRO A 174 4.20 21.41 -4.04
N ALA A 175 5.14 20.51 -4.24
CA ALA A 175 6.55 20.71 -3.95
C ALA A 175 7.41 20.24 -5.13
N LEU A 176 8.38 21.07 -5.51
CA LEU A 176 9.40 20.73 -6.50
C LEU A 176 10.75 20.68 -5.80
N ARG A 177 11.35 19.49 -5.74
CA ARG A 177 12.64 19.25 -5.11
C ARG A 177 13.71 19.09 -6.17
N ARG A 178 14.86 19.75 -5.95
CA ARG A 178 16.08 19.54 -6.72
C ARG A 178 17.15 18.91 -5.85
N SER A 179 17.70 17.76 -6.23
CA SER A 179 18.92 17.22 -5.62
C SER A 179 20.15 17.86 -6.26
N LEU A 180 21.13 18.19 -5.42
CA LEU A 180 22.45 18.63 -5.87
C LEU A 180 23.36 17.41 -6.03
N PRO A 181 24.25 17.41 -7.04
CA PRO A 181 25.25 16.36 -7.22
C PRO A 181 26.27 16.30 -6.09
#